data_AF-A0A6D2LCF0-F1
#
_entry.id   AF-A0A6D2LCF0-F1
#
_cell.length_a   1.000
_cell.length_b   1.000
_cell.length_c   1.000
_cell.angle_alpha   90.00
_cell.angle_beta   90.00
_cell.angle_gamma   90.00
#
_symmetry.space_group_name_H-M   'P 1'
#
loop_
_entity.id
_entity.type
_entity.pdbx_description
1 polymer ?
#
loop_
_entity_poly.entity_id
_entity_poly.type
_entity_poly.pdbx_seq_one_letter_code
_entity_poly.pdbx_strand_id
1 'polypeptide(L)'
;MAVTKDSHIVEIPVDEEHKERQQQQQQLVPVSNPGMGILKVIQQHPLSEISESPGHLLLLKLWQREEDLFCRRVILKESRLESIKREIFQLCCFFLVFHGFFFTIVYSSSCSDDDDGNKSDAVCKKWWIPSAVSLATSLVLALLVQAKLFLFWKVSRGVHRERNDNRTLTRCVLELRMKGSSFDLSKEPMSGRRMKSSSVEIKWKPVTWFSQYLITLLLLCFAGLFFPVSKFILCGF
;
A
#
# COMPACT_ATOMS: atom_id res chain seq x y z
N MET A 1 44.34 60.79 18.28
CA MET A 1 44.69 59.46 17.71
C MET A 1 43.90 58.44 18.53
N ALA A 2 42.73 57.98 18.06
CA ALA A 2 42.53 56.79 17.22
C ALA A 2 42.89 55.51 18.04
N VAL A 3 42.08 54.47 18.24
CA VAL A 3 41.06 53.81 17.40
C VAL A 3 40.14 52.97 18.31
N THR A 4 38.82 53.04 18.11
CA THR A 4 37.81 52.09 18.63
C THR A 4 37.80 50.83 17.77
N LYS A 5 37.68 49.64 18.38
CA LYS A 5 37.75 48.35 17.70
C LYS A 5 36.33 47.81 17.43
N ASP A 6 35.98 47.75 16.15
CA ASP A 6 34.65 47.40 15.63
C ASP A 6 34.29 45.91 15.74
N SER A 7 33.02 45.68 16.02
CA SER A 7 32.29 44.42 15.85
C SER A 7 32.05 44.14 14.37
N HIS A 8 32.54 43.01 13.88
CA HIS A 8 32.41 42.58 12.49
C HIS A 8 31.01 42.03 12.21
N ILE A 9 30.14 42.87 11.65
CA ILE A 9 28.85 42.46 11.09
C ILE A 9 29.08 42.05 9.62
N VAL A 10 28.79 40.80 9.29
CA VAL A 10 28.86 40.31 7.90
C VAL A 10 27.50 40.55 7.28
N GLU A 11 27.38 41.66 6.55
CA GLU A 11 26.25 41.89 5.65
C GLU A 11 26.48 41.05 4.39
N ILE A 12 25.59 40.08 4.16
CA ILE A 12 25.51 39.33 2.91
C ILE A 12 24.72 40.21 1.94
N PRO A 13 25.29 40.71 0.84
CA PRO A 13 24.55 41.51 -0.13
C PRO A 13 23.51 40.63 -0.81
N VAL A 14 22.24 40.99 -0.66
CA VAL A 14 21.12 40.38 -1.39
C VAL A 14 21.05 41.08 -2.75
N ASP A 15 21.36 40.33 -3.80
CA ASP A 15 21.35 40.78 -5.19
C ASP A 15 20.03 41.48 -5.58
N GLU A 16 20.18 42.66 -6.22
CA GLU A 16 19.08 43.50 -6.73
C GLU A 16 18.27 42.85 -7.88
N GLU A 17 18.68 41.69 -8.40
CA GLU A 17 17.95 40.95 -9.45
C GLU A 17 16.57 40.42 -9.01
N HIS A 18 16.30 40.30 -7.70
CA HIS A 18 15.05 39.72 -7.22
C HIS A 18 13.87 40.71 -7.18
N LYS A 19 14.13 42.03 -7.24
CA LYS A 19 13.11 43.09 -7.29
C LYS A 19 12.52 43.29 -8.67
N GLU A 20 13.34 43.21 -9.73
CA GLU A 20 12.86 43.44 -11.10
C GLU A 20 11.92 42.33 -11.58
N ARG A 21 12.15 41.06 -11.17
CA ARG A 21 11.23 39.95 -11.47
C ARG A 21 9.87 40.07 -10.78
N GLN A 22 9.75 40.78 -9.66
CA GLN A 22 8.47 41.00 -9.00
C GLN A 22 7.65 42.12 -9.66
N GLN A 23 8.31 43.17 -10.18
CA GLN A 23 7.60 44.25 -10.87
C GLN A 23 7.10 43.82 -12.26
N GLN A 24 7.85 42.97 -12.99
CA GLN A 24 7.47 42.53 -14.33
C GLN A 24 6.27 41.56 -14.35
N GLN A 25 5.93 40.91 -13.23
CA GLN A 25 4.76 40.04 -13.14
C GLN A 25 3.45 40.78 -12.80
N GLN A 26 3.51 42.09 -12.55
CA GLN A 26 2.36 42.90 -12.12
C GLN A 26 1.76 43.82 -13.20
N GLN A 27 2.33 43.86 -14.41
CA GLN A 27 1.81 44.64 -15.53
C GLN A 27 1.52 43.75 -16.73
N LEU A 28 0.35 43.11 -16.76
CA LEU A 28 -0.36 42.80 -18.01
C LEU A 28 -1.83 42.48 -17.71
N VAL A 29 -2.69 43.10 -18.53
CA VAL A 29 -4.14 42.92 -18.72
C VAL A 29 -5.09 43.85 -17.94
N PRO A 30 -5.71 44.83 -18.63
CA PRO A 30 -6.93 45.50 -18.19
C PRO A 30 -8.21 44.83 -18.76
N VAL A 31 -9.33 45.04 -18.07
CA VAL A 31 -10.75 44.95 -18.51
C VAL A 31 -11.56 43.66 -18.20
N SER A 32 -12.55 43.89 -17.32
CA SER A 32 -13.90 43.30 -17.18
C SER A 32 -14.12 41.78 -16.95
N ASN A 33 -14.42 41.39 -15.69
CA ASN A 33 -15.60 40.58 -15.31
C ASN A 33 -15.65 40.27 -13.79
N PRO A 34 -16.80 39.85 -13.21
CA PRO A 34 -17.04 39.78 -11.76
C PRO A 34 -16.40 38.53 -11.13
N GLY A 35 -15.07 38.50 -11.09
CA GLY A 35 -14.26 37.52 -10.37
C GLY A 35 -13.61 38.07 -9.09
N MET A 36 -13.98 39.29 -8.68
CA MET A 36 -13.36 40.05 -7.58
C MET A 36 -13.70 39.52 -6.17
N GLY A 37 -14.50 38.45 -6.07
CA GLY A 37 -14.83 37.81 -4.80
C GLY A 37 -13.81 36.77 -4.33
N ILE A 38 -13.13 36.08 -5.25
CA ILE A 38 -12.24 34.95 -4.89
C ILE A 38 -10.83 35.42 -4.52
N LEU A 39 -10.34 36.51 -5.12
CA LEU A 39 -8.97 37.01 -4.88
C LEU A 39 -8.87 37.92 -3.64
N LYS A 40 -9.97 38.58 -3.23
CA LYS A 40 -10.03 39.27 -1.93
C LYS A 40 -10.21 38.31 -0.75
N VAL A 41 -10.81 37.14 -0.97
CA VAL A 41 -10.82 36.05 0.02
C VAL A 41 -9.42 35.46 0.24
N ILE A 42 -8.52 35.57 -0.74
CA ILE A 42 -7.09 35.23 -0.58
C ILE A 42 -6.31 36.36 0.14
N GLN A 43 -6.83 37.58 0.17
CA GLN A 43 -6.20 38.70 0.85
C GLN A 43 -6.60 38.85 2.34
N GLN A 44 -7.68 38.17 2.76
CA GLN A 44 -8.02 37.93 4.17
C GLN A 44 -7.69 36.48 4.57
N HIS A 45 -6.60 35.93 4.02
CA HIS A 45 -6.24 34.53 4.22
C HIS A 45 -5.27 34.39 5.39
N PRO A 46 -5.44 33.39 6.27
CA PRO A 46 -4.66 33.14 7.50
C PRO A 46 -3.13 32.93 7.30
N LEU A 47 -2.62 33.11 6.09
CA LEU A 47 -1.20 33.10 5.75
C LEU A 47 -0.48 34.42 6.07
N SER A 48 -1.21 35.54 6.15
CA SER A 48 -0.61 36.84 6.54
C SER A 48 -0.23 36.87 8.03
N GLU A 49 -1.03 36.27 8.90
CA GLU A 49 -0.78 36.18 10.34
C GLU A 49 0.33 35.15 10.66
N ILE A 50 0.49 34.12 9.83
CA ILE A 50 1.60 33.15 9.91
C ILE A 50 2.94 33.78 9.46
N SER A 51 2.90 34.82 8.63
CA SER A 51 4.10 35.55 8.21
C SER A 51 4.71 36.42 9.32
N GLU A 52 3.95 36.70 10.39
CA GLU A 52 4.39 37.50 11.52
C GLU A 52 5.34 36.76 12.47
N SER A 53 5.37 35.41 12.41
CA SER A 53 6.30 34.59 13.20
C SER A 53 7.13 33.63 12.32
N PRO A 54 8.45 33.84 12.20
CA PRO A 54 9.31 33.02 11.31
C PRO A 54 9.36 31.53 11.72
N GLY A 55 9.07 31.21 12.98
CA GLY A 55 9.03 29.84 13.49
C GLY A 55 7.88 29.00 12.95
N HIS A 56 6.66 29.55 12.86
CA HIS A 56 5.48 28.81 12.39
C HIS A 56 5.53 28.54 10.87
N LEU A 57 6.11 29.47 10.10
CA LEU A 57 6.35 29.28 8.67
C LEU A 57 7.40 28.19 8.41
N LEU A 58 8.46 28.14 9.22
CA LEU A 58 9.47 27.09 9.13
C LEU A 58 8.88 25.72 9.48
N LEU A 59 8.07 25.63 10.54
CA LEU A 59 7.41 24.39 10.95
C LEU A 59 6.43 23.89 9.86
N LEU A 60 5.67 24.79 9.25
CA LEU A 60 4.76 24.46 8.15
C LEU A 60 5.52 23.91 6.94
N LYS A 61 6.67 24.50 6.59
CA LYS A 61 7.55 23.99 5.53
C LYS A 61 8.15 22.61 5.89
N LEU A 62 8.53 22.39 7.15
CA LEU A 62 9.04 21.10 7.62
C LEU A 62 7.98 20.01 7.55
N TRP A 63 6.76 20.29 8.00
CA TRP A 63 5.66 19.32 7.95
C TRP A 63 5.20 19.04 6.53
N GLN A 64 5.17 20.05 5.65
CA GLN A 64 4.87 19.84 4.24
C GLN A 64 5.93 18.97 3.57
N ARG A 65 7.22 19.18 3.89
CA ARG A 65 8.30 18.30 3.42
C ARG A 65 8.17 16.89 3.97
N GLU A 66 7.81 16.73 5.23
CA GLU A 66 7.61 15.40 5.84
C GLU A 66 6.41 14.68 5.22
N GLU A 67 5.31 15.39 4.93
CA GLU A 67 4.15 14.88 4.21
C GLU A 67 4.52 14.35 2.82
N ASP A 68 5.31 15.11 2.05
CA ASP A 68 5.81 14.69 0.73
C ASP A 68 6.69 13.43 0.83
N LEU A 69 7.57 13.36 1.84
CA LEU A 69 8.39 12.17 2.10
C LEU A 69 7.54 10.96 2.48
N PHE A 70 6.51 11.13 3.32
CA PHE A 70 5.56 10.07 3.65
C PHE A 70 4.80 9.60 2.41
N CYS A 71 4.30 10.52 1.59
CA CYS A 71 3.58 10.21 0.35
C CYS A 71 4.44 9.36 -0.58
N ARG A 72 5.69 9.77 -0.83
CA ARG A 72 6.65 9.03 -1.66
C ARG A 72 6.94 7.64 -1.11
N ARG A 73 7.13 7.50 0.21
CA ARG A 73 7.33 6.20 0.89
C ARG A 73 6.12 5.28 0.75
N VAL A 74 4.90 5.83 0.89
CA VAL A 74 3.65 5.08 0.75
C VAL A 74 3.48 4.59 -0.68
N ILE A 75 3.67 5.45 -1.69
CA ILE A 75 3.56 5.08 -3.11
C ILE A 75 4.51 3.94 -3.47
N LEU A 76 5.76 3.99 -3.02
CA LEU A 76 6.74 2.93 -3.24
C LEU A 76 6.35 1.60 -2.56
N LYS A 77 5.70 1.64 -1.40
CA LYS A 77 5.22 0.42 -0.73
C LYS A 77 3.93 -0.11 -1.37
N GLU A 78 3.06 0.77 -1.84
CA GLU A 78 1.84 0.40 -2.58
C GLU A 78 2.19 -0.29 -3.91
N SER A 79 3.16 0.22 -4.66
CA SER A 79 3.61 -0.45 -5.90
C SER A 79 4.20 -1.84 -5.62
N ARG A 80 4.93 -2.01 -4.51
CA ARG A 80 5.41 -3.34 -4.07
C ARG A 80 4.27 -4.27 -3.67
N LEU A 81 3.22 -3.76 -3.01
CA LEU A 81 2.03 -4.56 -2.68
C LEU A 81 1.30 -5.02 -3.94
N GLU A 82 1.16 -4.15 -4.94
CA GLU A 82 0.58 -4.52 -6.24
C GLU A 82 1.42 -5.58 -6.96
N SER A 83 2.75 -5.52 -6.89
CA SER A 83 3.63 -6.58 -7.40
C SER A 83 3.37 -7.93 -6.71
N ILE A 84 3.34 -7.95 -5.37
CA ILE A 84 3.08 -9.18 -4.60
C ILE A 84 1.69 -9.74 -4.91
N LYS A 85 0.67 -8.88 -5.08
CA LYS A 85 -0.68 -9.29 -5.48
C LYS A 85 -0.69 -9.96 -6.85
N ARG A 86 0.05 -9.42 -7.82
CA ARG A 86 0.22 -10.06 -9.14
C ARG A 86 0.89 -11.42 -9.03
N GLU A 87 1.93 -11.55 -8.21
CA GLU A 87 2.61 -12.84 -7.97
C GLU A 87 1.66 -13.87 -7.34
N ILE A 88 0.83 -13.47 -6.38
CA ILE A 88 -0.18 -14.35 -5.76
C ILE A 88 -1.19 -14.82 -6.81
N PHE A 89 -1.71 -13.89 -7.62
CA PHE A 89 -2.65 -14.22 -8.70
C PHE A 89 -2.02 -15.20 -9.69
N GLN A 90 -0.77 -14.98 -10.09
CA GLN A 90 -0.03 -15.86 -10.98
C GLN A 90 0.14 -17.27 -10.39
N LEU A 91 0.45 -17.40 -9.10
CA LEU A 91 0.51 -18.70 -8.42
C LEU A 91 -0.85 -19.42 -8.41
N CYS A 92 -1.96 -18.69 -8.21
CA CYS A 92 -3.31 -19.24 -8.32
C CYS A 92 -3.61 -19.72 -9.75
N CYS A 93 -3.20 -18.98 -10.78
CA CYS A 93 -3.33 -19.42 -12.17
C CYS A 93 -2.53 -20.70 -12.44
N PHE A 94 -1.28 -20.78 -11.96
CA PHE A 94 -0.47 -21.99 -12.09
C PHE A 94 -1.11 -23.20 -11.41
N PHE A 95 -1.72 -23.01 -10.24
CA PHE A 95 -2.49 -24.05 -9.56
C PHE A 95 -3.65 -24.57 -10.42
N LEU A 96 -4.44 -23.67 -11.02
CA LEU A 96 -5.56 -24.06 -11.88
C LEU A 96 -5.09 -24.77 -13.16
N VAL A 97 -4.06 -24.25 -13.81
CA VAL A 97 -3.47 -24.86 -15.02
C VAL A 97 -2.89 -26.23 -14.71
N PHE A 98 -2.20 -26.38 -13.58
CA PHE A 98 -1.68 -27.67 -13.11
C PHE A 98 -2.80 -28.69 -12.96
N HIS A 99 -3.89 -28.34 -12.27
CA HIS A 99 -5.02 -29.23 -12.08
C HIS A 99 -5.76 -29.55 -13.38
N GLY A 100 -5.90 -28.57 -14.28
CA GLY A 100 -6.46 -28.80 -15.62
C GLY A 100 -5.63 -29.80 -16.41
N PHE A 101 -4.31 -29.61 -16.47
CA PHE A 101 -3.40 -30.51 -17.17
C PHE A 101 -3.36 -31.92 -16.55
N PHE A 102 -3.31 -32.00 -15.22
CA PHE A 102 -3.39 -33.27 -14.49
C PHE A 102 -4.66 -34.04 -14.84
N PHE A 103 -5.81 -33.35 -14.82
CA PHE A 103 -7.10 -33.95 -15.16
C PHE A 103 -7.16 -34.40 -16.62
N THR A 104 -6.65 -33.58 -17.55
CA THR A 104 -6.56 -33.96 -18.97
C THR A 104 -5.75 -35.23 -19.15
N ILE A 105 -4.58 -35.35 -18.52
CA ILE A 105 -3.77 -36.58 -18.59
C ILE A 105 -4.54 -37.78 -18.04
N VAL A 106 -5.11 -37.63 -16.85
CA VAL A 106 -5.86 -38.72 -16.19
C VAL A 106 -7.04 -39.17 -17.05
N TYR A 107 -7.80 -38.23 -17.61
CA TYR A 107 -8.92 -38.52 -18.49
C TYR A 107 -8.47 -39.19 -19.79
N SER A 108 -7.44 -38.67 -20.44
CA SER A 108 -6.88 -39.27 -21.66
C SER A 108 -6.35 -40.70 -21.42
N SER A 109 -5.76 -40.97 -20.26
CA SER A 109 -5.36 -42.33 -19.89
C SER A 109 -6.57 -43.24 -19.68
N SER A 110 -7.65 -42.75 -19.08
CA SER A 110 -8.87 -43.53 -18.86
C SER A 110 -9.56 -43.96 -20.16
N CYS A 111 -9.64 -43.08 -21.17
CA CYS A 111 -10.29 -43.40 -22.44
C CYS A 111 -9.46 -44.32 -23.36
N SER A 112 -8.17 -44.51 -23.08
CA SER A 112 -7.29 -45.34 -23.92
C SER A 112 -7.27 -46.81 -23.51
N ASP A 113 -7.83 -47.14 -22.34
CA ASP A 113 -7.75 -48.47 -21.70
C ASP A 113 -9.05 -49.30 -21.83
N ASP A 114 -10.04 -48.85 -22.61
CA ASP A 114 -11.37 -49.49 -22.76
C ASP A 114 -11.36 -50.88 -23.48
N ASP A 115 -10.22 -51.34 -24.00
CA ASP A 115 -10.14 -52.55 -24.84
C ASP A 115 -9.70 -53.83 -24.10
N ASP A 116 -9.32 -53.77 -22.81
CA ASP A 116 -8.73 -54.92 -22.10
C ASP A 116 -9.09 -54.96 -20.59
N GLY A 117 -10.18 -55.65 -20.23
CA GLY A 117 -10.79 -55.65 -18.89
C GLY A 117 -9.93 -56.16 -17.72
N ASN A 118 -8.76 -56.74 -17.97
CA ASN A 118 -7.80 -57.13 -16.93
C ASN A 118 -6.84 -55.99 -16.53
N LYS A 119 -6.75 -54.93 -17.35
CA LYS A 119 -5.83 -53.80 -17.15
C LYS A 119 -6.41 -52.75 -16.19
N SER A 120 -7.73 -52.56 -16.20
CA SER A 120 -8.46 -51.61 -15.34
C SER A 120 -8.28 -51.91 -13.84
N ASP A 121 -8.29 -53.18 -13.43
CA ASP A 121 -8.06 -53.59 -12.04
C ASP A 121 -6.66 -53.23 -11.51
N ALA A 122 -5.64 -53.26 -12.38
CA ALA A 122 -4.28 -52.88 -12.02
C ALA A 122 -4.11 -51.36 -11.90
N VAL A 123 -4.81 -50.59 -12.75
CA VAL A 123 -4.86 -49.13 -12.72
C VAL A 123 -5.59 -48.64 -11.47
N CYS A 124 -6.73 -49.25 -11.12
CA CYS A 124 -7.49 -48.93 -9.91
C CYS A 124 -6.78 -49.34 -8.60
N LYS A 125 -5.78 -50.23 -8.63
CA LYS A 125 -4.90 -50.50 -7.46
C LYS A 125 -3.78 -49.47 -7.31
N LYS A 126 -3.38 -48.80 -8.39
CA LYS A 126 -2.27 -47.84 -8.45
C LYS A 126 -2.71 -46.37 -8.55
N TRP A 127 -4.01 -46.11 -8.52
CA TRP A 127 -4.62 -44.76 -8.58
C TRP A 127 -4.09 -43.76 -7.54
N TRP A 128 -3.58 -44.26 -6.41
CA TRP A 128 -3.04 -43.43 -5.35
C TRP A 128 -1.73 -42.73 -5.76
N ILE A 129 -1.00 -43.25 -6.77
CA ILE A 129 0.30 -42.67 -7.18
C ILE A 129 0.11 -41.32 -7.88
N PRO A 130 -0.71 -41.19 -8.95
CA PRO A 130 -1.02 -39.88 -9.54
C PRO A 130 -1.68 -38.93 -8.53
N SER A 131 -2.56 -39.46 -7.67
CA SER A 131 -3.28 -38.68 -6.68
C SER A 131 -2.37 -38.12 -5.59
N ALA A 132 -1.43 -38.92 -5.08
CA ALA A 132 -0.44 -38.48 -4.08
C ALA A 132 0.53 -37.44 -4.65
N VAL A 133 0.99 -37.63 -5.90
CA VAL A 133 1.85 -36.65 -6.59
C VAL A 133 1.10 -35.33 -6.76
N SER A 134 -0.15 -35.38 -7.24
CA SER A 134 -1.01 -34.20 -7.40
C SER A 134 -1.24 -33.47 -6.08
N LEU A 135 -1.59 -34.20 -5.02
CA LEU A 135 -1.79 -33.64 -3.68
C LEU A 135 -0.51 -32.98 -3.13
N ALA A 136 0.65 -33.62 -3.32
CA ALA A 136 1.94 -33.06 -2.89
C ALA A 136 2.26 -31.75 -3.63
N THR A 137 2.08 -31.70 -4.95
CA THR A 137 2.30 -30.48 -5.74
C THR A 137 1.32 -29.36 -5.36
N SER A 138 0.04 -29.69 -5.15
CA SER A 138 -0.99 -28.74 -4.71
C SER A 138 -0.68 -28.19 -3.33
N LEU A 139 -0.17 -29.02 -2.41
CA LEU A 139 0.27 -28.58 -1.09
C LEU A 139 1.44 -27.60 -1.19
N VAL A 140 2.45 -27.88 -2.03
CA VAL A 140 3.57 -26.97 -2.25
C VAL A 140 3.08 -25.62 -2.79
N LEU A 141 2.21 -25.61 -3.80
CA LEU A 141 1.64 -24.38 -4.35
C LEU A 141 0.82 -23.61 -3.29
N ALA A 142 0.01 -24.31 -2.49
CA ALA A 142 -0.76 -23.69 -1.41
C ALA A 142 0.15 -23.05 -0.35
N LEU A 143 1.25 -23.72 0.03
CA LEU A 143 2.24 -23.17 0.96
C LEU A 143 2.98 -21.94 0.40
N LEU A 144 3.30 -21.94 -0.90
CA LEU A 144 3.90 -20.78 -1.56
C LEU A 144 2.94 -19.58 -1.57
N VAL A 145 1.65 -19.80 -1.89
CA VAL A 145 0.61 -18.78 -1.82
C VAL A 145 0.48 -18.25 -0.40
N GLN A 146 0.49 -19.12 0.62
CA GLN A 146 0.44 -18.72 2.02
C GLN A 146 1.63 -17.86 2.44
N ALA A 147 2.84 -18.25 2.06
CA ALA A 147 4.04 -17.47 2.37
C ALA A 147 3.97 -16.05 1.76
N LYS A 148 3.49 -15.94 0.51
CA LYS A 148 3.30 -14.65 -0.17
C LYS A 148 2.17 -13.83 0.45
N LEU A 149 1.06 -14.46 0.84
CA LEU A 149 -0.05 -13.80 1.55
C LEU A 149 0.39 -13.28 2.92
N PHE A 150 1.19 -14.04 3.66
CA PHE A 150 1.76 -13.59 4.93
C PHE A 150 2.64 -12.35 4.74
N LEU A 151 3.53 -12.37 3.74
CA LEU A 151 4.35 -11.22 3.40
C LEU A 151 3.50 -10.01 2.98
N PHE A 152 2.48 -10.23 2.15
CA PHE A 152 1.52 -9.20 1.73
C PHE A 152 0.86 -8.56 2.95
N TRP A 153 0.34 -9.37 3.89
CA TRP A 153 -0.31 -8.86 5.09
C TRP A 153 0.65 -8.14 6.03
N LYS A 154 1.89 -8.62 6.15
CA LYS A 154 2.93 -7.95 6.93
C LYS A 154 3.23 -6.56 6.40
N VAL A 155 3.40 -6.43 5.08
CA VAL A 155 3.68 -5.13 4.42
C VAL A 155 2.44 -4.24 4.44
N SER A 156 1.25 -4.78 4.13
CA SER A 156 -0.02 -4.06 4.10
C SER A 156 -0.38 -3.46 5.46
N ARG A 157 -0.18 -4.20 6.56
CA ARG A 157 -0.32 -3.64 7.92
C ARG A 157 0.64 -2.49 8.19
N GLY A 158 1.87 -2.57 7.69
CA GLY A 158 2.85 -1.49 7.79
C GLY A 158 2.39 -0.22 7.08
N VAL A 159 1.94 -0.36 5.83
CA VAL A 159 1.44 0.75 5.00
C VAL A 159 0.19 1.36 5.60
N HIS A 160 -0.77 0.55 6.04
CA HIS A 160 -2.01 1.03 6.64
C HIS A 160 -1.75 1.86 7.90
N ARG A 161 -0.78 1.43 8.72
CA ARG A 161 -0.37 2.17 9.91
C ARG A 161 0.29 3.50 9.56
N GLU A 162 1.23 3.51 8.62
CA GLU A 162 1.88 4.75 8.15
C GLU A 162 0.88 5.74 7.52
N ARG A 163 -0.13 5.24 6.81
CA ARG A 163 -1.20 6.08 6.25
C ARG A 163 -2.07 6.70 7.34
N ASN A 164 -2.32 5.98 8.43
CA ASN A 164 -3.04 6.53 9.57
C ASN A 164 -2.23 7.63 10.28
N ASP A 165 -0.93 7.41 10.46
CA ASP A 165 -0.02 8.41 11.02
C ASP A 165 0.03 9.66 10.12
N ASN A 166 0.09 9.49 8.79
CA ASN A 166 0.04 10.61 7.84
C ASN A 166 -1.26 11.43 7.94
N ARG A 167 -2.43 10.77 8.08
CA ARG A 167 -3.71 11.48 8.26
C ARG A 167 -3.72 12.38 9.50
N THR A 168 -3.02 12.01 10.57
CA THR A 168 -2.89 12.86 11.76
C THR A 168 -2.00 14.07 11.49
N LEU A 169 -0.90 13.88 10.75
CA LEU A 169 -0.01 14.96 10.34
C LEU A 169 -0.71 15.97 9.42
N THR A 170 -1.45 15.51 8.41
CA THR A 170 -2.25 16.40 7.54
C THR A 170 -3.28 17.21 8.34
N ARG A 171 -3.89 16.63 9.39
CA ARG A 171 -4.80 17.37 10.30
C ARG A 171 -4.06 18.43 11.11
N CYS A 172 -2.88 18.13 11.65
CA CYS A 172 -2.04 19.11 12.34
C CYS A 172 -1.62 20.25 11.42
N VAL A 173 -1.26 19.96 10.16
CA VAL A 173 -0.96 20.99 9.14
C VAL A 173 -2.17 21.86 8.87
N LEU A 174 -3.37 21.27 8.75
CA LEU A 174 -4.61 22.02 8.56
C LEU A 174 -4.94 22.90 9.78
N GLU A 175 -4.79 22.37 10.98
CA GLU A 175 -5.00 23.13 12.22
C GLU A 175 -4.01 24.27 12.37
N LEU A 176 -2.74 24.06 12.03
CA LEU A 176 -1.72 25.13 12.00
C LEU A 176 -2.09 26.21 10.99
N ARG A 177 -2.59 25.82 9.80
CA ARG A 177 -3.07 26.76 8.78
C ARG A 177 -4.32 27.54 9.22
N MET A 178 -5.14 26.98 10.10
CA MET A 178 -6.37 27.62 10.58
C MET A 178 -6.18 28.45 11.87
N LYS A 179 -5.21 28.09 12.73
CA LYS A 179 -4.98 28.71 14.05
C LYS A 179 -3.81 29.71 14.08
N GLY A 180 -2.88 29.64 13.13
CA GLY A 180 -1.77 30.59 13.02
C GLY A 180 -0.90 30.66 14.28
N SER A 181 -0.76 31.88 14.85
CA SER A 181 0.07 32.18 16.03
C SER A 181 -0.48 31.60 17.34
N SER A 182 -1.78 31.26 17.39
CA SER A 182 -2.41 30.61 18.55
C SER A 182 -2.15 29.10 18.61
N PHE A 183 -1.40 28.56 17.64
CA PHE A 183 -1.06 27.14 17.61
C PHE A 183 0.02 26.83 18.64
N ASP A 184 -0.35 26.03 19.64
CA ASP A 184 0.55 25.60 20.70
C ASP A 184 1.60 24.61 20.18
N LEU A 185 2.85 25.04 20.09
CA LEU A 185 3.99 24.21 19.66
C LEU A 185 4.25 23.02 20.60
N SER A 186 3.73 23.02 21.83
CA SER A 186 3.86 21.87 22.73
C SER A 186 3.06 20.64 22.28
N LYS A 187 2.12 20.82 21.33
CA LYS A 187 1.34 19.76 20.67
C LYS A 187 1.92 19.33 19.32
N GLU A 188 3.24 19.44 19.14
CA GLU A 188 3.89 18.87 17.97
C GLU A 188 3.44 17.41 17.76
N PRO A 189 2.98 17.05 16.54
CA PRO A 189 2.75 15.66 16.21
C PRO A 189 4.10 14.98 16.37
N MET A 190 4.23 14.15 17.40
CA MET A 190 5.44 13.39 17.70
C MET A 190 5.74 12.45 16.54
N SER A 191 6.33 13.00 15.49
CA SER A 191 6.90 12.32 14.33
C SER A 191 8.03 11.43 14.85
N GLY A 192 7.69 10.20 15.21
CA GLY A 192 8.64 9.20 15.69
C GLY A 192 8.29 8.52 17.00
N ARG A 193 7.51 9.12 17.92
CA ARG A 193 7.01 8.35 19.07
C ARG A 193 5.73 7.65 18.68
N ARG A 194 5.89 6.34 18.47
CA ARG A 194 4.90 5.25 18.52
C ARG A 194 3.75 5.62 19.48
N MET A 195 2.73 6.31 19.00
CA MET A 195 1.49 6.46 19.75
C MET A 195 0.90 5.05 19.79
N LYS A 196 0.98 4.41 20.97
CA LYS A 196 0.21 3.20 21.28
C LYS A 196 -1.26 3.64 21.29
N SER A 197 -1.84 3.77 20.11
CA SER A 197 -3.27 3.93 20.00
C SER A 197 -3.87 2.61 20.47
N SER A 198 -4.37 2.62 21.69
CA SER A 198 -5.34 1.64 22.18
C SER A 198 -6.67 1.91 21.48
N SER A 199 -6.67 1.88 20.14
CA SER A 199 -7.93 1.80 19.42
C SER A 199 -8.44 0.41 19.68
N VAL A 200 -9.44 0.32 20.55
CA VAL A 200 -10.32 -0.84 20.68
C VAL A 200 -11.12 -0.87 19.37
N GLU A 201 -10.45 -1.24 18.27
CA GLU A 201 -11.15 -1.78 17.13
C GLU A 201 -11.83 -3.04 17.68
N ILE A 202 -13.15 -2.99 17.84
CA ILE A 202 -14.03 -4.16 17.97
C ILE A 202 -13.94 -4.90 16.63
N LYS A 203 -12.75 -5.42 16.38
CA LYS A 203 -12.38 -6.11 15.17
C LYS A 203 -12.64 -7.53 15.51
N TRP A 204 -13.60 -8.11 14.82
CA TRP A 204 -13.79 -9.55 14.78
C TRP A 204 -12.50 -10.18 14.25
N LYS A 205 -11.53 -10.38 15.17
CA LYS A 205 -10.26 -11.07 14.93
C LYS A 205 -10.51 -12.37 14.14
N PRO A 206 -11.50 -13.22 14.49
CA PRO A 206 -11.74 -14.44 13.72
C PRO A 206 -12.18 -14.18 12.28
N VAL A 207 -13.05 -13.19 12.02
CA VAL A 207 -13.50 -12.86 10.66
C VAL A 207 -12.35 -12.30 9.81
N THR A 208 -11.53 -11.43 10.39
CA THR A 208 -10.35 -10.92 9.69
C THR A 208 -9.31 -12.00 9.44
N TRP A 209 -9.20 -12.98 10.35
CA TRP A 209 -8.33 -14.13 10.19
C TRP A 209 -8.87 -15.03 9.06
N PHE A 210 -10.15 -15.39 9.10
CA PHE A 210 -10.78 -16.20 8.05
C PHE A 210 -10.65 -15.55 6.67
N SER A 211 -10.83 -14.23 6.56
CA SER A 211 -10.61 -13.48 5.32
C SER A 211 -9.14 -13.54 4.85
N GLN A 212 -8.17 -13.57 5.76
CA GLN A 212 -6.74 -13.73 5.44
C GLN A 212 -6.42 -15.14 4.91
N TYR A 213 -7.08 -16.18 5.42
CA TYR A 213 -6.85 -17.58 5.04
C TYR A 213 -7.82 -18.10 3.97
N LEU A 214 -8.84 -17.31 3.57
CA LEU A 214 -9.89 -17.71 2.63
C LEU A 214 -9.32 -18.26 1.32
N ILE A 215 -8.36 -17.57 0.73
CA ILE A 215 -7.74 -17.98 -0.55
C ILE A 215 -7.13 -19.37 -0.42
N THR A 216 -6.42 -19.65 0.66
CA THR A 216 -5.80 -20.97 0.83
C THR A 216 -6.78 -22.04 1.27
N LEU A 217 -7.79 -21.69 2.06
CA LEU A 217 -8.89 -22.62 2.35
C LEU A 217 -9.58 -23.04 1.06
N LEU A 218 -9.81 -22.11 0.12
CA LEU A 218 -10.34 -22.42 -1.20
C LEU A 218 -9.41 -23.33 -1.98
N LEU A 219 -8.11 -23.01 -2.07
CA LEU A 219 -7.13 -23.86 -2.79
C LEU A 219 -7.05 -25.28 -2.19
N LEU A 220 -7.06 -25.40 -0.87
CA LEU A 220 -7.03 -26.69 -0.19
C LEU A 220 -8.35 -27.47 -0.40
N CYS A 221 -9.49 -26.78 -0.39
CA CYS A 221 -10.78 -27.37 -0.70
C CYS A 221 -10.80 -27.91 -2.13
N PHE A 222 -10.36 -27.12 -3.12
CA PHE A 222 -10.22 -27.57 -4.50
C PHE A 222 -9.29 -28.79 -4.60
N ALA A 223 -8.09 -28.74 -3.99
CA ALA A 223 -7.18 -29.89 -3.96
C ALA A 223 -7.81 -31.15 -3.34
N GLY A 224 -8.60 -30.97 -2.26
CA GLY A 224 -9.33 -32.05 -1.60
C GLY A 224 -10.46 -32.64 -2.45
N LEU A 225 -11.11 -31.83 -3.30
CA LEU A 225 -12.12 -32.30 -4.26
C LEU A 225 -11.51 -33.05 -5.44
N PHE A 226 -10.29 -32.69 -5.87
CA PHE A 226 -9.61 -33.42 -6.95
C PHE A 226 -9.25 -34.86 -6.57
N PHE A 227 -9.04 -35.15 -5.29
CA PHE A 227 -8.74 -36.49 -4.80
C PHE A 227 -9.84 -37.53 -5.11
N PRO A 228 -11.11 -37.37 -4.65
CA PRO A 228 -12.19 -38.30 -4.97
C PRO A 228 -12.55 -38.31 -6.46
N VAL A 229 -12.43 -37.17 -7.15
CA VAL A 229 -12.70 -37.08 -8.59
C VAL A 229 -11.68 -37.92 -9.38
N SER A 230 -10.40 -37.87 -9.02
CA SER A 230 -9.38 -38.73 -9.66
C SER A 230 -9.70 -40.22 -9.47
N LYS A 231 -10.13 -40.63 -8.26
CA LYS A 231 -10.57 -42.01 -8.02
C LYS A 231 -11.78 -42.39 -8.89
N PHE A 232 -12.77 -41.51 -8.97
CA PHE A 232 -13.99 -41.75 -9.74
C PHE A 232 -13.71 -41.95 -11.23
N ILE A 233 -12.79 -41.16 -11.79
CA ILE A 233 -12.42 -41.26 -13.21
C ILE A 233 -11.61 -42.53 -13.49
N LEU A 234 -10.61 -42.85 -12.65
CA LEU A 234 -9.74 -44.01 -12.90
C LEU A 234 -10.40 -45.37 -12.61
N CYS A 235 -11.34 -45.44 -11.66
CA CYS A 235 -11.92 -46.73 -11.23
C CYS A 235 -13.32 -47.00 -11.79
N GLY A 236 -13.98 -46.02 -12.44
CA GLY A 236 -15.38 -46.17 -12.84
C GLY A 236 -16.30 -46.49 -11.65
N PHE A 237 -17.58 -46.77 -11.92
CA PHE A 237 -18.52 -47.23 -10.90
C PHE A 237 -18.42 -48.74 -10.70
#